data_AF-A0A2M8L6B5-F1
#
_entry.id   AF-A0A2M8L6B5-F1
#
_cell.length_a   1.000
_cell.length_b   1.000
_cell.length_c   1.000
_cell.angle_alpha   90.00
_cell.angle_beta   90.00
_cell.angle_gamma   90.00
#
_symmetry.space_group_name_H-M   'P 1'
#
loop_
_entity.id
_entity.type
_entity.pdbx_description
1 polymer ?
#
loop_
_entity_poly.entity_id
_entity_poly.type
_entity_poly.pdbx_seq_one_letter_code
_entity_poly.pdbx_strand_id
1 'polypeptide(L)'
;MPTAHSKPAFPILFLTIFIYYIDLASMKINKLPITINKKRKDLTLDYIRNHYDPRAKSIQIMPKIIIIHWAGGRSKNIKTLFEIINPVKISANRSIAKNNPLNISAHFGIGRQGDIHQFMPETMMARHAAGLNNSSIGIENIGNDDRPLT
;
A
#
# COMPACT_ATOMS: atom_id res chain seq x y z
N MET A 1 53.13 19.45 -35.48
CA MET A 1 52.69 18.55 -34.39
C MET A 1 51.31 19.02 -33.92
N PRO A 2 50.24 18.21 -34.04
CA PRO A 2 48.92 18.62 -33.58
C PRO A 2 48.79 18.39 -32.06
N THR A 3 48.36 19.43 -31.34
CA THR A 3 48.08 19.38 -29.90
C THR A 3 46.71 18.75 -29.67
N ALA A 4 46.67 17.64 -28.93
CA ALA A 4 45.43 16.97 -28.55
C ALA A 4 44.62 17.85 -27.58
N HIS A 5 43.48 18.37 -28.03
CA HIS A 5 42.48 18.97 -27.15
C HIS A 5 41.66 17.87 -26.49
N SER A 6 41.93 17.59 -25.21
CA SER A 6 41.05 16.78 -24.38
C SER A 6 39.72 17.52 -24.21
N LYS A 7 38.62 16.88 -24.64
CA LYS A 7 37.27 17.43 -24.42
C LYS A 7 37.03 17.57 -22.92
N PRO A 8 36.41 18.67 -22.45
CA PRO A 8 36.19 18.87 -21.02
C PRO A 8 35.25 17.80 -20.48
N ALA A 9 35.68 17.06 -19.46
CA ALA A 9 34.85 16.09 -18.72
C ALA A 9 33.79 16.75 -17.80
N PHE A 10 33.78 18.08 -17.76
CA PHE A 10 32.97 18.92 -16.86
C PHE A 10 31.44 18.77 -17.01
N PRO A 11 30.83 18.72 -18.22
CA PRO A 11 29.38 18.58 -18.33
C PRO A 11 28.87 17.19 -17.91
N ILE A 12 29.73 16.16 -17.97
CA ILE A 12 29.39 14.80 -17.55
C ILE A 12 29.26 14.74 -16.03
N LEU A 13 30.15 15.40 -15.29
CA LEU A 13 30.12 15.41 -13.82
C LEU A 13 28.85 16.09 -13.28
N PHE A 14 28.47 17.25 -13.85
CA PHE A 14 27.24 17.94 -13.47
C PHE A 14 25.99 17.13 -13.77
N LEU A 15 25.94 16.46 -14.93
CA LEU A 15 24.84 15.59 -15.30
C LEU A 15 24.74 14.39 -14.34
N THR A 16 25.87 13.77 -13.96
CA THR A 16 25.87 12.67 -12.98
C THR A 16 25.43 13.10 -11.58
N ILE A 17 25.85 14.28 -11.11
CA ILE A 17 25.42 14.83 -9.83
C ILE A 17 23.92 15.16 -9.87
N PHE A 18 23.43 15.72 -10.97
CA PHE A 18 22.02 16.05 -11.15
C PHE A 18 21.14 14.79 -11.18
N ILE A 19 21.55 13.74 -11.91
CA ILE A 19 20.85 12.45 -11.93
C ILE A 19 20.84 11.80 -10.55
N TYR A 20 21.98 11.82 -9.83
CA TYR A 20 22.07 11.31 -8.47
C TYR A 20 21.16 12.08 -7.49
N TYR A 21 21.05 13.40 -7.66
CA TYR A 21 20.14 14.23 -6.87
C TYR A 21 18.66 13.91 -7.15
N ILE A 22 18.29 13.66 -8.42
CA ILE A 22 16.94 13.22 -8.79
C ILE A 22 16.61 11.87 -8.16
N ASP A 23 17.55 10.92 -8.17
CA ASP A 23 17.33 9.58 -7.59
C ASP A 23 17.17 9.66 -6.06
N LEU A 24 17.99 10.48 -5.39
CA LEU A 24 17.84 10.77 -3.95
C LEU A 24 16.54 11.51 -3.62
N ALA A 25 16.08 12.40 -4.49
CA ALA A 25 14.81 13.09 -4.36
C ALA A 25 13.61 12.22 -4.78
N SER A 26 13.85 11.02 -5.32
CA SER A 26 12.77 10.12 -5.73
C SER A 26 12.04 9.57 -4.51
N MET A 27 10.72 9.56 -4.59
CA MET A 27 9.88 9.06 -3.51
C MET A 27 10.01 7.54 -3.43
N LYS A 28 10.72 7.06 -2.42
CA LYS A 28 10.95 5.62 -2.21
C LYS A 28 9.71 4.92 -1.63
N ILE A 29 9.25 3.87 -2.31
CA ILE A 29 8.19 2.98 -1.83
C ILE A 29 8.82 1.70 -1.26
N ASN A 30 8.75 1.52 0.05
CA ASN A 30 9.26 0.33 0.73
C ASN A 30 8.27 -0.83 0.60
N LYS A 31 8.71 -1.97 0.06
CA LYS A 31 7.87 -3.17 -0.01
C LYS A 31 7.81 -3.82 1.37
N LEU A 32 6.60 -3.99 1.90
CA LEU A 32 6.33 -4.69 3.16
C LEU A 32 5.08 -5.58 2.97
N PRO A 33 5.14 -6.60 2.11
CA PRO A 33 3.96 -7.33 1.70
C PRO A 33 3.34 -8.08 2.89
N ILE A 34 2.01 -7.99 3.03
CA ILE A 34 1.27 -8.86 3.94
C ILE A 34 1.24 -10.30 3.41
N THR A 35 0.81 -11.22 4.25
CA THR A 35 0.66 -12.63 3.88
C THR A 35 -0.45 -12.81 2.84
N ILE A 36 -0.10 -13.04 1.56
CA ILE A 36 -1.02 -13.35 0.46
C ILE A 36 -0.96 -14.84 0.11
N ASN A 37 -1.35 -15.69 1.05
CA ASN A 37 -1.44 -17.14 0.84
C ASN A 37 -2.78 -17.54 0.19
N LYS A 38 -2.93 -18.83 -0.16
CA LYS A 38 -4.16 -19.37 -0.74
C LYS A 38 -5.39 -19.02 0.12
N LYS A 39 -5.30 -19.14 1.44
CA LYS A 39 -6.43 -18.88 2.33
C LYS A 39 -6.90 -17.43 2.27
N ARG A 40 -5.99 -16.44 2.23
CA ARG A 40 -6.37 -15.04 2.04
C ARG A 40 -7.05 -14.84 0.69
N LYS A 41 -6.48 -15.39 -0.38
CA LYS A 41 -7.06 -15.29 -1.74
C LYS A 41 -8.47 -15.87 -1.81
N ASP A 42 -8.69 -17.05 -1.23
CA ASP A 42 -10.01 -17.68 -1.16
C ASP A 42 -11.00 -16.78 -0.41
N LEU A 43 -10.63 -16.28 0.78
CA LEU A 43 -11.50 -15.40 1.57
C LEU A 43 -11.76 -14.03 0.89
N THR A 44 -10.79 -13.49 0.19
CA THR A 44 -10.95 -12.28 -0.64
C THR A 44 -11.92 -12.53 -1.78
N LEU A 45 -11.83 -13.68 -2.45
CA LEU A 45 -12.75 -14.05 -3.53
C LEU A 45 -14.18 -14.26 -3.01
N ASP A 46 -14.34 -14.91 -1.86
CA ASP A 46 -15.64 -15.06 -1.20
C ASP A 46 -16.23 -13.69 -0.82
N TYR A 47 -15.40 -12.78 -0.30
CA TYR A 47 -15.82 -11.40 -0.04
C TYR A 47 -16.29 -10.70 -1.33
N ILE A 48 -15.57 -10.84 -2.44
CA ILE A 48 -15.97 -10.25 -3.72
C ILE A 48 -17.31 -10.79 -4.19
N ARG A 49 -17.52 -12.11 -4.09
CA ARG A 49 -18.77 -12.75 -4.50
C ARG A 49 -19.97 -12.28 -3.70
N ASN A 50 -19.77 -12.09 -2.40
CA ASN A 50 -20.85 -11.69 -1.50
C ASN A 50 -21.19 -10.20 -1.59
N HIS A 51 -20.26 -9.35 -2.03
CA HIS A 51 -20.44 -7.90 -2.00
C HIS A 51 -20.47 -7.20 -3.36
N TYR A 52 -19.93 -7.80 -4.42
CA TYR A 52 -19.73 -7.12 -5.71
C TYR A 52 -20.17 -7.93 -6.92
N ASP A 53 -19.68 -9.16 -7.07
CA ASP A 53 -19.97 -10.01 -8.23
C ASP A 53 -20.02 -11.49 -7.83
N PRO A 54 -21.21 -12.09 -7.69
CA PRO A 54 -21.38 -13.50 -7.33
C PRO A 54 -20.65 -14.50 -8.26
N ARG A 55 -20.30 -14.08 -9.48
CA ARG A 55 -19.60 -14.92 -10.47
C ARG A 55 -18.10 -14.68 -10.53
N ALA A 56 -17.54 -13.83 -9.67
CA ALA A 56 -16.13 -13.51 -9.67
C ALA A 56 -15.26 -14.77 -9.59
N LYS A 57 -14.19 -14.78 -10.39
CA LYS A 57 -13.19 -15.87 -10.46
C LYS A 57 -11.78 -15.43 -10.04
N SER A 58 -11.61 -14.14 -9.74
CA SER A 58 -10.32 -13.52 -9.46
C SER A 58 -10.48 -12.47 -8.38
N ILE A 59 -9.38 -12.20 -7.68
CA ILE A 59 -9.26 -11.11 -6.71
C ILE A 59 -8.66 -9.84 -7.31
N GLN A 60 -8.40 -9.85 -8.63
CA GLN A 60 -7.84 -8.72 -9.33
C GLN A 60 -8.87 -7.60 -9.48
N ILE A 61 -8.41 -6.36 -9.39
CA ILE A 61 -9.19 -5.14 -9.58
C ILE A 61 -8.52 -4.28 -10.65
N MET A 62 -9.31 -3.40 -11.26
CA MET A 62 -8.82 -2.28 -12.04
C MET A 62 -9.13 -1.01 -11.26
N PRO A 63 -8.17 -0.45 -10.50
CA PRO A 63 -8.43 0.71 -9.67
C PRO A 63 -8.85 1.92 -10.49
N LYS A 64 -9.85 2.66 -9.98
CA LYS A 64 -10.34 3.92 -10.55
C LYS A 64 -10.46 5.02 -9.49
N ILE A 65 -10.32 4.65 -8.21
CA ILE A 65 -10.56 5.51 -7.05
C ILE A 65 -9.38 5.37 -6.10
N ILE A 66 -8.96 6.47 -5.50
CA ILE A 66 -8.03 6.48 -4.36
C ILE A 66 -8.83 6.88 -3.13
N ILE A 67 -8.77 6.08 -2.07
CA ILE A 67 -9.38 6.39 -0.78
C ILE A 67 -8.29 6.55 0.26
N ILE A 68 -8.24 7.75 0.82
CA ILE A 68 -7.27 8.14 1.84
C ILE A 68 -7.94 7.99 3.20
N HIS A 69 -7.29 7.21 4.06
CA HIS A 69 -7.68 6.95 5.44
C HIS A 69 -6.59 7.44 6.38
N TRP A 70 -6.96 7.56 7.64
CA TRP A 70 -6.01 7.40 8.73
C TRP A 70 -6.17 6.00 9.34
N ALA A 71 -5.07 5.42 9.80
CA ALA A 71 -5.03 4.04 10.28
C ALA A 71 -5.82 3.85 11.59
N GLY A 72 -5.89 4.91 12.42
CA GLY A 72 -6.67 4.95 13.66
C GLY A 72 -6.29 3.90 14.71
N GLY A 73 -7.09 3.86 15.78
CA GLY A 73 -7.04 2.81 16.80
C GLY A 73 -5.64 2.55 17.38
N ARG A 74 -5.16 1.31 17.27
CA ARG A 74 -3.87 0.85 17.83
C ARG A 74 -2.68 1.03 16.88
N SER A 75 -2.90 1.56 15.68
CA SER A 75 -1.89 1.73 14.63
C SER A 75 -1.01 2.95 14.92
N LYS A 76 -0.07 2.82 15.86
CA LYS A 76 0.83 3.92 16.31
C LYS A 76 1.94 4.23 15.32
N ASN A 77 2.27 3.28 14.43
CA ASN A 77 3.32 3.34 13.43
C ASN A 77 3.11 2.23 12.38
N ILE A 78 3.92 2.21 11.32
CA ILE A 78 3.82 1.20 10.25
C ILE A 78 3.92 -0.24 10.77
N LYS A 79 4.79 -0.51 11.76
CA LYS A 79 4.92 -1.86 12.35
C LYS A 79 3.62 -2.34 12.98
N THR A 80 3.00 -1.50 13.82
CA THR A 80 1.73 -1.85 14.48
C THR A 80 0.56 -1.93 13.49
N LEU A 81 0.53 -1.07 12.46
CA LEU A 81 -0.42 -1.21 11.35
C LEU A 81 -0.25 -2.56 10.64
N PHE A 82 0.99 -2.91 10.28
CA PHE A 82 1.31 -4.18 9.64
C PHE A 82 0.86 -5.38 10.47
N GLU A 83 1.14 -5.39 11.77
CA GLU A 83 0.69 -6.43 12.71
C GLU A 83 -0.83 -6.59 12.74
N ILE A 84 -1.58 -5.50 12.55
CA ILE A 84 -3.05 -5.51 12.51
C ILE A 84 -3.58 -6.10 11.20
N ILE A 85 -3.00 -5.75 10.05
CA ILE A 85 -3.53 -6.12 8.72
C ILE A 85 -2.94 -7.44 8.17
N ASN A 86 -1.75 -7.84 8.62
CA ASN A 86 -1.05 -9.01 8.14
C ASN A 86 -1.78 -10.35 8.43
N PRO A 87 -2.43 -10.56 9.60
CA PRO A 87 -3.22 -11.76 9.83
C PRO A 87 -4.30 -11.94 8.77
N VAL A 88 -4.44 -13.16 8.25
CA VAL A 88 -5.42 -13.48 7.19
C VAL A 88 -6.86 -13.31 7.66
N LYS A 89 -7.11 -13.65 8.93
CA LYS A 89 -8.44 -13.57 9.53
C LYS A 89 -8.51 -12.40 10.49
N ILE A 90 -9.66 -11.72 10.50
CA ILE A 90 -9.98 -10.81 11.58
C ILE A 90 -10.23 -11.59 12.86
N SER A 91 -9.93 -10.96 14.00
CA SER A 91 -10.15 -11.58 15.31
C SER A 91 -11.63 -11.93 15.53
N ALA A 92 -11.89 -13.15 16.02
CA ALA A 92 -13.24 -13.73 16.11
C ALA A 92 -14.19 -12.98 17.07
N ASN A 93 -13.64 -12.22 18.02
CA ASN A 93 -14.36 -11.36 18.94
C ASN A 93 -14.88 -10.05 18.30
N ARG A 94 -14.56 -9.77 17.03
CA ARG A 94 -15.18 -8.65 16.30
C ARG A 94 -16.47 -9.11 15.62
N SER A 95 -17.56 -8.37 15.80
CA SER A 95 -18.88 -8.68 15.22
C SER A 95 -18.84 -8.93 13.71
N ILE A 96 -18.03 -8.14 12.98
CA ILE A 96 -17.87 -8.26 11.52
C ILE A 96 -17.23 -9.60 11.07
N ALA A 97 -16.56 -10.32 11.98
CA ALA A 97 -16.00 -11.64 11.71
C ALA A 97 -17.09 -12.68 11.41
N LYS A 98 -18.30 -12.50 11.96
CA LYS A 98 -19.45 -13.41 11.77
C LYS A 98 -19.92 -13.45 10.31
N ASN A 99 -19.82 -12.33 9.60
CA ASN A 99 -20.29 -12.21 8.21
C ASN A 99 -19.20 -12.56 7.20
N ASN A 100 -17.94 -12.22 7.49
CA ASN A 100 -16.81 -12.62 6.67
C ASN A 100 -15.51 -12.58 7.49
N PRO A 101 -14.77 -13.70 7.61
CA PRO A 101 -13.58 -13.77 8.45
C PRO A 101 -12.34 -13.12 7.82
N LEU A 102 -12.37 -12.68 6.56
CA LEU A 102 -11.27 -11.97 5.91
C LEU A 102 -10.83 -10.76 6.74
N ASN A 103 -9.55 -10.59 7.02
CA ASN A 103 -9.10 -9.39 7.73
C ASN A 103 -9.21 -8.13 6.86
N ILE A 104 -9.25 -6.97 7.51
CA ILE A 104 -9.02 -5.70 6.81
C ILE A 104 -7.60 -5.66 6.23
N SER A 105 -7.43 -4.94 5.13
CA SER A 105 -6.13 -4.73 4.50
C SER A 105 -6.14 -3.43 3.70
N ALA A 106 -4.96 -2.91 3.41
CA ALA A 106 -4.77 -1.72 2.58
C ALA A 106 -3.67 -1.97 1.56
N HIS A 107 -3.56 -1.06 0.59
CA HIS A 107 -2.50 -1.14 -0.43
C HIS A 107 -1.23 -0.47 0.09
N PHE A 108 -1.38 0.70 0.73
CA PHE A 108 -0.27 1.50 1.24
C PHE A 108 -0.48 1.95 2.68
N GLY A 109 0.62 2.09 3.40
CA GLY A 109 0.69 2.79 4.69
C GLY A 109 1.69 3.93 4.60
N ILE A 110 1.35 5.08 5.19
CA ILE A 110 2.18 6.28 5.21
C ILE A 110 2.56 6.59 6.66
N GLY A 111 3.85 6.52 6.99
CA GLY A 111 4.34 6.88 8.31
C GLY A 111 4.31 8.39 8.54
N ARG A 112 4.47 8.81 9.80
CA ARG A 112 4.39 10.24 10.19
C ARG A 112 5.43 11.12 9.50
N GLN A 113 6.55 10.54 9.09
CA GLN A 113 7.64 11.25 8.43
C GLN A 113 7.55 11.15 6.89
N GLY A 114 6.42 10.65 6.35
CA GLY A 114 6.19 10.51 4.92
C GLY A 114 6.76 9.23 4.29
N ASP A 115 7.30 8.31 5.09
CA ASP A 115 7.73 6.99 4.61
C ASP A 115 6.55 6.18 4.06
N ILE A 116 6.68 5.71 2.83
CA ILE A 116 5.62 4.97 2.13
C ILE A 116 5.94 3.48 2.15
N HIS A 117 4.96 2.68 2.59
CA HIS A 117 5.06 1.23 2.64
C HIS A 117 3.95 0.59 1.79
N GLN A 118 4.30 -0.28 0.86
CA GLN A 118 3.34 -1.05 0.08
C GLN A 118 3.10 -2.43 0.70
N PHE A 119 1.85 -2.68 1.07
CA PHE A 119 1.40 -3.92 1.71
C PHE A 119 0.83 -4.94 0.72
N MET A 120 0.20 -4.46 -0.37
CA MET A 120 -0.43 -5.29 -1.39
C MET A 120 -0.19 -4.71 -2.80
N PRO A 121 -0.18 -5.55 -3.85
CA PRO A 121 -0.20 -5.07 -5.23
C PRO A 121 -1.45 -4.22 -5.50
N GLU A 122 -1.31 -3.13 -6.26
CA GLU A 122 -2.39 -2.22 -6.63
C GLU A 122 -3.49 -2.87 -7.47
N THR A 123 -3.20 -4.00 -8.11
CA THR A 123 -4.15 -4.74 -8.92
C THR A 123 -4.89 -5.83 -8.14
N MET A 124 -4.66 -6.00 -6.84
CA MET A 124 -5.39 -6.97 -6.00
C MET A 124 -6.29 -6.27 -5.00
N MET A 125 -7.55 -6.73 -4.86
CA MET A 125 -8.49 -6.13 -3.92
C MET A 125 -7.99 -6.19 -2.47
N ALA A 126 -7.88 -5.02 -1.84
CA ALA A 126 -7.76 -4.88 -0.39
C ALA A 126 -9.14 -4.67 0.28
N ARG A 127 -9.31 -5.04 1.55
CA ARG A 127 -10.55 -4.80 2.32
C ARG A 127 -10.38 -3.57 3.23
N HIS A 128 -10.67 -2.38 2.71
CA HIS A 128 -10.51 -1.10 3.45
C HIS A 128 -11.77 -0.20 3.43
N ALA A 129 -12.57 -0.23 2.37
CA ALA A 129 -13.79 0.56 2.20
C ALA A 129 -14.92 -0.30 1.60
N ALA A 130 -15.83 -0.79 2.45
CA ALA A 130 -16.97 -1.59 2.00
C ALA A 130 -17.79 -0.84 0.95
N GLY A 131 -18.15 -1.51 -0.14
CA GLY A 131 -18.87 -0.91 -1.28
C GLY A 131 -17.96 -0.36 -2.38
N LEU A 132 -16.68 -0.08 -2.09
CA LEU A 132 -15.75 0.50 -3.08
C LEU A 132 -14.47 -0.33 -3.29
N ASN A 133 -14.19 -1.33 -2.44
CA ASN A 133 -12.96 -2.12 -2.48
C ASN A 133 -12.61 -2.67 -3.87
N ASN A 134 -13.61 -3.09 -4.66
CA ASN A 134 -13.41 -3.72 -5.97
C ASN A 134 -12.90 -2.78 -7.07
N SER A 135 -12.78 -1.48 -6.79
CA SER A 135 -12.32 -0.47 -7.76
C SER A 135 -11.46 0.62 -7.11
N SER A 136 -10.94 0.39 -5.90
CA SER A 136 -10.19 1.40 -5.15
C SER A 136 -8.82 0.95 -4.65
N ILE A 137 -7.87 1.90 -4.62
CA ILE A 137 -6.65 1.83 -3.83
C ILE A 137 -6.93 2.44 -2.44
N GLY A 138 -6.38 1.80 -1.40
CA GLY A 138 -6.53 2.21 0.00
C GLY A 138 -5.18 2.63 0.57
N ILE A 139 -5.11 3.85 1.09
CA ILE A 139 -3.92 4.44 1.69
C ILE A 139 -4.21 4.76 3.15
N GLU A 140 -3.40 4.23 4.07
CA GLU A 140 -3.56 4.38 5.52
C GLU A 140 -2.46 5.29 6.09
N ASN A 141 -2.80 6.52 6.46
CA ASN A 141 -1.86 7.43 7.13
C ASN A 141 -1.79 7.12 8.63
N ILE A 142 -0.59 7.01 9.21
CA ILE A 142 -0.44 6.87 10.66
C ILE A 142 -0.96 8.14 11.35
N GLY A 143 -2.10 8.00 12.02
CA GLY A 143 -2.80 9.08 12.72
C GLY A 143 -4.05 8.54 13.41
N ASN A 144 -4.54 9.29 14.39
CA ASN A 144 -5.79 9.04 15.13
C ASN A 144 -6.29 10.34 15.77
N ASP A 145 -7.42 10.31 16.49
CA ASP A 145 -8.02 11.51 17.08
C ASP A 145 -7.04 12.29 17.98
N ASP A 146 -6.19 11.59 18.74
CA ASP A 146 -5.18 12.19 19.62
C ASP A 146 -3.91 12.64 18.87
N ARG A 147 -3.74 12.21 17.62
CA ARG A 147 -2.58 12.46 16.76
C ARG A 147 -3.05 12.76 15.33
N PRO A 148 -3.69 13.92 15.12
CA PRO A 148 -4.16 14.34 13.80
C PRO A 148 -3.00 14.44 12.81
N LEU A 149 -3.34 14.43 11.51
CA LEU A 149 -2.35 14.48 10.42
C LEU A 149 -1.74 15.89 10.23
N THR A 150 -2.21 16.87 11.00
CA THR A 150 -1.78 18.29 11.00
C THR A 150 -1.39 18.73 12.40
#